data_AF-A0A179IJM3-F1
#
_entry.id   AF-A0A179IJM3-F1
#
_cell.length_a   1.000
_cell.length_b   1.000
_cell.length_c   1.000
_cell.angle_alpha   90.00
_cell.angle_beta   90.00
_cell.angle_gamma   90.00
#
_symmetry.space_group_name_H-M   'P 1'
#
loop_
_entity.id
_entity.type
_entity.pdbx_description
1 polymer ?
#
loop_
_entity_poly.entity_id
_entity_poly.type
_entity_poly.pdbx_seq_one_letter_code
_entity_poly.pdbx_strand_id
1 'polypeptide(L)'
;MSLFLCPRARPLTTGAAVAVRGATKQLRATAFLGLAAPAPRWMSCAGKNRAWPSCRGQTTAWRQTQAMTQPRSYRRTLFSHHGIRDYEQLPKDYQDKVGLPFSSKELTDAEVLRLFGAGMKTGPANYLLRVLHGRRIAGTLDDPAYAVNTIEFTDEQLGTALAYLRKTVPIEEVRNAGLRAEDELMQMEADMAKADKAKAREADGAEAVAEPEVPYTEDPVYGHSTFDQIRATNQARQKARDLAEEKERLEREEREGIVSGTLAEMDQVGGGGRTRAITNPKIQAYYDEAQSDLTEPPPMSSAARILPSAVVVALVLGFMAAVSMVYEEPAERYRLIPELSTSQATVAAIVGLNLLVYMAWKVPPLWKQLNKYFIVSVATPRPLSMFTTIFSHQSLSHLVTNMLPLVVLGPALHDEMGRCDFLTLFLACGSLSFVGSVAT
;
A
#
# COMPACT_ATOMS: atom_id res chain seq x y z
N MET A 1 20.89 74.85 13.11
CA MET A 1 20.77 74.51 11.68
C MET A 1 21.99 73.69 11.27
N SER A 2 21.72 72.51 10.70
CA SER A 2 22.41 71.84 9.60
C SER A 2 23.87 72.19 9.20
N LEU A 3 24.71 71.13 9.16
CA LEU A 3 25.71 70.81 8.12
C LEU A 3 26.95 71.73 8.01
N PHE A 4 28.15 71.30 7.60
CA PHE A 4 28.65 70.04 6.99
C PHE A 4 29.93 69.56 7.77
N LEU A 5 30.79 68.60 7.39
CA LEU A 5 30.96 67.72 6.21
C LEU A 5 31.78 66.47 6.62
N CYS A 6 31.52 65.28 6.06
CA CYS A 6 32.42 64.12 6.11
C CYS A 6 32.86 63.68 4.70
N PRO A 7 34.14 63.32 4.46
CA PRO A 7 34.58 62.83 3.17
C PRO A 7 34.45 61.30 3.01
N ARG A 8 33.88 60.91 1.86
CA ARG A 8 34.14 59.68 1.06
C ARG A 8 34.62 58.39 1.75
N ALA A 9 33.82 57.33 1.60
CA ALA A 9 34.31 55.94 1.46
C ALA A 9 33.57 55.21 0.32
N ARG A 10 34.33 54.54 -0.57
CA ARG A 10 33.92 53.64 -1.67
C ARG A 10 35.19 52.93 -2.18
N PRO A 11 35.11 51.77 -2.87
CA PRO A 11 34.21 50.62 -2.66
C PRO A 11 34.93 49.25 -2.90
N LEU A 12 34.19 48.12 -2.92
CA LEU A 12 34.58 46.81 -3.52
C LEU A 12 35.77 46.06 -2.80
N THR A 13 35.97 44.73 -2.84
CA THR A 13 35.28 43.58 -3.48
C THR A 13 35.72 42.25 -2.84
N THR A 14 34.87 41.20 -2.96
CA THR A 14 35.19 39.75 -3.08
C THR A 14 36.13 39.04 -2.08
N GLY A 15 35.68 37.88 -1.58
CA GLY A 15 36.54 36.88 -0.95
C GLY A 15 35.77 35.65 -0.48
N ALA A 16 35.54 34.68 -1.37
CA ALA A 16 34.88 33.42 -1.01
C ALA A 16 35.90 32.37 -0.50
N ALA A 17 35.39 31.47 0.36
CA ALA A 17 36.01 30.22 0.83
C ALA A 17 37.32 30.32 1.65
N VAL A 18 37.39 29.57 2.77
CA VAL A 18 38.43 28.56 3.09
C VAL A 18 38.22 27.95 4.49
N ALA A 19 38.69 26.71 4.64
CA ALA A 19 39.00 25.99 5.90
C ALA A 19 37.85 25.44 6.77
N VAL A 20 37.39 24.26 6.34
CA VAL A 20 37.14 23.13 7.25
C VAL A 20 38.31 22.91 8.22
N ARG A 21 38.05 23.06 9.52
CA ARG A 21 38.68 22.33 10.66
C ARG A 21 37.58 22.21 11.72
N GLY A 22 37.22 21.06 12.26
CA GLY A 22 38.08 19.93 12.63
C GLY A 22 37.97 19.77 14.16
N ALA A 23 36.80 19.37 14.64
CA ALA A 23 36.48 19.28 16.07
C ALA A 23 35.70 17.99 16.41
N THR A 24 36.35 16.84 16.22
CA THR A 24 35.88 15.55 16.71
C THR A 24 35.95 15.51 18.24
N LYS A 25 34.89 15.93 18.93
CA LYS A 25 34.71 15.65 20.36
C LYS A 25 33.96 14.34 20.55
N GLN A 26 34.62 13.38 21.19
CA GLN A 26 34.05 12.08 21.52
C GLN A 26 32.86 12.25 22.48
N LEU A 27 31.69 11.75 22.07
CA LEU A 27 30.56 11.54 22.98
C LEU A 27 30.92 10.39 23.94
N ARG A 28 31.19 10.75 25.18
CA ARG A 28 31.55 9.81 26.26
C ARG A 28 30.26 9.11 26.72
N ALA A 29 30.10 7.84 26.35
CA ALA A 29 28.97 7.04 26.80
C ALA A 29 28.99 6.92 28.35
N THR A 30 27.98 7.48 29.02
CA THR A 30 27.76 7.31 30.45
C THR A 30 27.03 5.99 30.70
N ALA A 31 27.76 5.03 31.29
CA ALA A 31 27.16 3.79 31.76
C ALA A 31 26.25 4.07 32.96
N PHE A 32 24.95 3.83 32.81
CA PHE A 32 24.05 3.75 33.97
C PHE A 32 24.16 2.36 34.61
N LEU A 33 24.45 2.34 35.91
CA LEU A 33 24.54 1.12 36.70
C LEU A 33 23.18 0.41 36.76
N GLY A 34 23.23 -0.92 36.70
CA GLY A 34 22.08 -1.75 37.03
C GLY A 34 21.76 -1.72 38.52
N LEU A 35 20.47 -1.70 38.85
CA LEU A 35 19.95 -2.01 40.17
C LEU A 35 18.89 -3.11 39.99
N ALA A 36 19.01 -4.17 40.80
CA ALA A 36 18.34 -5.43 40.56
C ALA A 36 17.10 -5.64 41.43
N ALA A 37 16.08 -6.25 40.82
CA ALA A 37 15.02 -7.05 41.46
C ALA A 37 13.98 -6.29 42.35
N PRO A 38 12.85 -6.93 42.73
CA PRO A 38 12.37 -8.27 42.36
C PRO A 38 10.97 -8.30 41.70
N ALA A 39 10.66 -9.43 41.05
CA ALA A 39 9.31 -9.76 40.60
C ALA A 39 8.48 -10.45 41.71
N PRO A 40 7.14 -10.33 41.72
CA PRO A 40 6.28 -11.13 42.58
C PRO A 40 5.92 -12.48 41.94
N ARG A 41 6.03 -13.55 42.75
CA ARG A 41 5.46 -14.90 42.51
C ARG A 41 3.95 -14.78 42.20
N TRP A 42 3.41 -15.45 41.19
CA TRP A 42 2.98 -16.87 41.26
C TRP A 42 2.25 -17.25 42.55
N MET A 43 0.92 -17.18 42.53
CA MET A 43 0.08 -18.08 43.32
C MET A 43 -0.78 -18.92 42.37
N SER A 44 -0.61 -20.24 42.49
CA SER A 44 -1.45 -21.23 41.81
C SER A 44 -2.58 -21.63 42.75
N CYS A 45 -3.83 -21.53 42.28
CA CYS A 45 -4.99 -22.10 42.95
C CYS A 45 -5.64 -23.12 42.02
N ALA A 46 -5.27 -24.40 42.18
CA ALA A 46 -5.89 -25.50 41.47
C ALA A 46 -7.26 -25.84 42.07
N GLY A 47 -8.34 -25.49 41.37
CA GLY A 47 -9.72 -25.93 41.67
C GLY A 47 -10.06 -27.20 40.90
N LYS A 48 -10.36 -28.29 41.61
CA LYS A 48 -10.67 -29.61 41.00
C LYS A 48 -12.17 -29.78 40.67
N ASN A 49 -12.42 -30.66 39.70
CA ASN A 49 -13.63 -31.45 39.48
C ASN A 49 -14.95 -30.72 39.12
N ARG A 50 -15.44 -30.98 37.90
CA ARG A 50 -16.37 -32.10 37.64
C ARG A 50 -16.50 -32.36 36.14
N ALA A 51 -16.19 -33.59 35.73
CA ALA A 51 -16.73 -34.17 34.49
C ALA A 51 -18.02 -34.92 34.84
N TRP A 52 -19.00 -34.92 33.93
CA TRP A 52 -20.04 -35.95 33.82
C TRP A 52 -20.47 -36.06 32.34
N PRO A 53 -20.91 -37.24 31.85
CA PRO A 53 -21.07 -37.50 30.42
C PRO A 53 -22.53 -37.41 29.92
N SER A 54 -22.70 -37.71 28.63
CA SER A 54 -23.95 -37.72 27.83
C SER A 54 -24.38 -36.32 27.29
N CYS A 55 -25.07 -36.21 26.15
CA CYS A 55 -25.54 -37.28 25.25
C CYS A 55 -25.39 -36.91 23.76
N ARG A 56 -25.53 -37.92 22.90
CA ARG A 56 -25.36 -37.86 21.45
C ARG A 56 -26.47 -37.03 20.79
N GLY A 57 -26.10 -36.01 20.02
CA GLY A 57 -27.02 -35.26 19.15
C GLY A 57 -26.29 -34.81 17.88
N GLN A 58 -26.62 -35.41 16.73
CA GLN A 58 -26.04 -35.02 15.45
C GLN A 58 -26.85 -33.86 14.85
N THR A 59 -26.24 -32.70 14.73
CA THR A 59 -26.74 -31.59 13.90
C THR A 59 -25.67 -31.22 12.89
N THR A 60 -25.94 -31.48 11.61
CA THR A 60 -25.07 -31.13 10.50
C THR A 60 -25.13 -29.63 10.23
N ALA A 61 -24.35 -28.87 11.00
CA ALA A 61 -24.12 -27.44 10.75
C ALA A 61 -23.04 -27.27 9.66
N TRP A 62 -23.43 -26.74 8.50
CA TRP A 62 -22.51 -26.28 7.47
C TRP A 62 -21.71 -25.07 7.97
N ARG A 63 -20.60 -25.32 8.66
CA ARG A 63 -19.68 -24.29 9.11
C ARG A 63 -18.75 -23.92 7.95
N GLN A 64 -19.05 -22.80 7.28
CA GLN A 64 -18.10 -22.14 6.39
C GLN A 64 -16.82 -21.83 7.18
N THR A 65 -15.74 -22.55 6.90
CA THR A 65 -14.41 -22.22 7.42
C THR A 65 -13.88 -21.03 6.65
N GLN A 66 -13.86 -19.86 7.31
CA GLN A 66 -13.12 -18.70 6.82
C GLN A 66 -11.65 -19.10 6.62
N ALA A 67 -11.14 -18.94 5.40
CA ALA A 67 -9.74 -19.20 5.07
C ALA A 67 -8.85 -18.15 5.76
N MET A 68 -8.40 -18.48 6.96
CA MET A 68 -7.52 -17.62 7.75
C MET A 68 -6.10 -17.70 7.18
N THR A 69 -5.72 -16.69 6.39
CA THR A 69 -4.36 -16.56 5.84
C THR A 69 -3.35 -16.32 6.95
N GLN A 70 -2.77 -17.41 7.45
CA GLN A 70 -1.67 -17.39 8.42
C GLN A 70 -0.37 -16.97 7.70
N PRO A 71 0.24 -15.82 8.02
CA PRO A 71 1.55 -15.48 7.50
C PRO A 71 2.61 -16.37 8.17
N ARG A 72 2.92 -17.52 7.57
CA ARG A 72 3.99 -18.41 8.02
C ARG A 72 5.34 -17.70 7.85
N SER A 73 5.83 -17.14 8.95
CA SER A 73 7.16 -16.55 9.05
C SER A 73 8.23 -17.63 8.86
N TYR A 74 8.78 -17.72 7.64
CA TYR A 74 9.82 -18.69 7.28
C TYR A 74 11.15 -18.30 7.96
N ARG A 75 11.44 -18.93 9.11
CA ARG A 75 12.73 -18.77 9.80
C ARG A 75 13.86 -19.34 8.93
N ARG A 76 14.56 -18.47 8.19
CA ARG A 76 15.73 -18.83 7.40
C ARG A 76 16.87 -19.30 8.31
N THR A 77 17.18 -20.60 8.29
CA THR A 77 18.34 -21.19 8.96
C THR A 77 19.50 -21.28 7.97
N LEU A 78 20.61 -20.57 8.25
CA LEU A 78 21.70 -20.31 7.31
C LEU A 78 22.53 -21.53 6.83
N PHE A 79 22.19 -22.75 7.27
CA PHE A 79 22.89 -23.99 6.93
C PHE A 79 21.95 -25.15 6.53
N SER A 80 20.69 -24.86 6.21
CA SER A 80 19.82 -25.83 5.54
C SER A 80 20.03 -25.73 4.03
N HIS A 81 20.51 -26.80 3.41
CA HIS A 81 20.41 -26.96 1.96
C HIS A 81 18.91 -27.04 1.61
N HIS A 82 18.34 -25.91 1.18
CA HIS A 82 16.94 -25.86 0.79
C HIS A 82 16.78 -26.54 -0.58
N GLY A 83 16.43 -27.83 -0.57
CA GLY A 83 15.96 -28.52 -1.76
C GLY A 83 14.71 -27.85 -2.32
N ILE A 84 14.51 -27.99 -3.63
CA ILE A 84 13.37 -27.42 -4.38
C ILE A 84 12.07 -27.99 -3.81
N ARG A 85 11.04 -27.16 -3.65
CA ARG A 85 9.73 -27.56 -3.05
C ARG A 85 8.53 -26.98 -3.76
N ASP A 86 8.66 -25.76 -4.27
CA ASP A 86 7.59 -25.02 -4.93
C ASP A 86 7.69 -25.21 -6.45
N TYR A 87 6.54 -25.34 -7.12
CA TYR A 87 6.47 -25.46 -8.58
C TYR A 87 7.18 -24.29 -9.31
N GLU A 88 7.08 -23.07 -8.78
CA GLU A 88 7.77 -21.86 -9.28
C GLU A 88 9.31 -21.98 -9.30
N GLN A 89 9.89 -22.88 -8.51
CA GLN A 89 11.34 -23.12 -8.41
C GLN A 89 11.79 -24.28 -9.31
N LEU A 90 10.89 -24.86 -10.12
CA LEU A 90 11.20 -25.95 -11.03
C LEU A 90 12.15 -25.46 -12.14
N PRO A 91 13.31 -26.11 -12.35
CA PRO A 91 14.20 -25.75 -13.44
C PRO A 91 13.52 -25.94 -14.81
N LYS A 92 13.73 -25.00 -15.74
CA LYS A 92 13.12 -25.04 -17.09
C LYS A 92 13.57 -26.23 -17.94
N ASP A 93 14.72 -26.82 -17.57
CA ASP A 93 15.32 -28.02 -18.14
C ASP A 93 14.93 -29.31 -17.39
N TYR A 94 13.98 -29.24 -16.45
CA TYR A 94 13.50 -30.41 -15.71
C TYR A 94 12.96 -31.51 -16.64
N GLN A 95 13.44 -32.73 -16.43
CA GLN A 95 12.98 -33.93 -17.12
C GLN A 95 12.54 -34.97 -16.10
N ASP A 96 11.32 -35.45 -16.23
CA ASP A 96 10.74 -36.49 -15.37
C ASP A 96 11.63 -37.75 -15.29
N LYS A 97 12.22 -38.16 -16.42
CA LYS A 97 13.18 -39.28 -16.54
C LYS A 97 14.44 -39.15 -15.68
N VAL A 98 14.82 -37.94 -15.27
CA VAL A 98 16.02 -37.68 -14.46
C VAL A 98 15.66 -37.45 -12.99
N GLY A 99 14.43 -36.96 -12.74
CA GLY A 99 13.94 -36.60 -11.42
C GLY A 99 14.69 -35.43 -10.78
N LEU A 100 14.32 -35.09 -9.54
CA LEU A 100 14.98 -34.05 -8.75
C LEU A 100 15.63 -34.64 -7.49
N PRO A 101 16.79 -34.12 -7.04
CA PRO A 101 17.42 -34.54 -5.79
C PRO A 101 16.64 -33.99 -4.58
N PHE A 102 16.18 -34.89 -3.70
CA PHE A 102 15.45 -34.55 -2.46
C PHE A 102 16.37 -34.33 -1.24
N SER A 103 17.64 -34.70 -1.36
CA SER A 103 18.66 -34.72 -0.30
C SER A 103 20.03 -34.41 -0.90
N SER A 104 20.97 -33.92 -0.08
CA SER A 104 22.37 -33.69 -0.49
C SER A 104 23.19 -34.99 -0.61
N LYS A 105 22.67 -36.10 -0.09
CA LYS A 105 23.24 -37.44 -0.23
C LYS A 105 22.15 -38.43 -0.61
N GLU A 106 22.45 -39.32 -1.54
CA GLU A 106 21.61 -40.48 -1.87
C GLU A 106 21.62 -41.50 -0.71
N LEU A 107 20.59 -42.35 -0.64
CA LEU A 107 20.44 -43.34 0.42
C LEU A 107 21.45 -44.47 0.30
N THR A 108 21.96 -44.91 1.43
CA THR A 108 22.88 -46.04 1.54
C THR A 108 22.15 -47.39 1.47
N ASP A 109 22.87 -48.46 1.12
CA ASP A 109 22.36 -49.83 1.05
C ASP A 109 21.60 -50.26 2.32
N ALA A 110 22.12 -49.91 3.49
CA ALA A 110 21.46 -50.22 4.77
C ALA A 110 20.15 -49.47 4.98
N GLU A 111 19.98 -48.28 4.40
CA GLU A 111 18.74 -47.48 4.49
C GLU A 111 17.71 -47.94 3.47
N VAL A 112 18.15 -48.25 2.24
CA VAL A 112 17.28 -48.83 1.20
C VAL A 112 16.73 -50.19 1.63
N LEU A 113 17.57 -51.07 2.20
CA LEU A 113 17.14 -52.36 2.75
C LEU A 113 16.13 -52.21 3.91
N ARG A 114 16.22 -51.13 4.70
CA ARG A 114 15.24 -50.81 5.74
C ARG A 114 13.93 -50.24 5.20
N LEU A 115 13.96 -49.60 4.03
CA LEU A 115 12.82 -48.91 3.45
C LEU A 115 11.99 -49.80 2.51
N PHE A 116 12.66 -50.51 1.60
CA PHE A 116 12.05 -51.35 0.56
C PHE A 116 12.27 -52.86 0.78
N GLY A 117 13.01 -53.25 1.82
CA GLY A 117 13.39 -54.65 2.05
C GLY A 117 14.44 -55.16 1.06
N ALA A 118 14.63 -56.49 1.01
CA ALA A 118 15.59 -57.14 0.12
C ALA A 118 15.19 -57.12 -1.38
N GLY A 119 13.99 -56.61 -1.71
CA GLY A 119 13.45 -56.63 -3.07
C GLY A 119 13.93 -55.49 -3.98
N MET A 120 14.72 -54.53 -3.48
CA MET A 120 15.15 -53.37 -4.26
C MET A 120 16.65 -53.07 -4.08
N LYS A 121 17.34 -52.79 -5.20
CA LYS A 121 18.74 -52.33 -5.24
C LYS A 121 18.81 -50.81 -5.04
N THR A 122 19.95 -50.31 -4.56
CA THR A 122 20.12 -48.88 -4.20
C THR A 122 20.02 -47.91 -5.37
N GLY A 123 20.61 -48.21 -6.53
CA GLY A 123 20.48 -47.38 -7.73
C GLY A 123 19.01 -47.14 -8.12
N PRO A 124 18.22 -48.21 -8.38
CA PRO A 124 16.79 -48.08 -8.65
C PRO A 124 15.98 -47.39 -7.54
N ALA A 125 16.31 -47.62 -6.26
CA ALA A 125 15.65 -46.95 -5.13
C ALA A 125 15.85 -45.43 -5.13
N ASN A 126 17.11 -44.98 -5.28
CA ASN A 126 17.45 -43.56 -5.34
C ASN A 126 16.89 -42.91 -6.61
N TYR A 127 16.88 -43.62 -7.74
CA TYR A 127 16.22 -43.20 -8.97
C TYR A 127 14.72 -42.97 -8.78
N LEU A 128 13.98 -43.97 -8.27
CA LEU A 128 12.54 -43.89 -8.02
C LEU A 128 12.20 -42.69 -7.11
N LEU A 129 12.95 -42.50 -6.03
CA LEU A 129 12.74 -41.39 -5.09
C LEU A 129 13.00 -40.02 -5.73
N ARG A 130 13.97 -39.90 -6.64
CA ARG A 130 14.22 -38.66 -7.40
C ARG A 130 13.10 -38.36 -8.39
N VAL A 131 12.64 -39.35 -9.15
CA VAL A 131 11.53 -39.19 -10.11
C VAL A 131 10.26 -38.77 -9.38
N LEU A 132 9.87 -39.50 -8.34
CA LEU A 132 8.68 -39.18 -7.55
C LEU A 132 8.78 -37.82 -6.82
N HIS A 133 9.97 -37.43 -6.33
CA HIS A 133 10.15 -36.10 -5.77
C HIS A 133 9.96 -35.01 -6.83
N GLY A 134 10.48 -35.21 -8.04
CA GLY A 134 10.23 -34.36 -9.19
C GLY A 134 8.74 -34.19 -9.48
N ARG A 135 7.99 -35.29 -9.62
CA ARG A 135 6.53 -35.26 -9.88
C ARG A 135 5.73 -34.53 -8.79
N ARG A 136 6.10 -34.69 -7.52
CA ARG A 136 5.46 -33.98 -6.38
C ARG A 136 5.65 -32.45 -6.44
N ILE A 137 6.73 -31.97 -7.07
CA ILE A 137 6.98 -30.55 -7.31
C ILE A 137 6.32 -30.10 -8.61
N ALA A 138 6.44 -30.90 -9.67
CA ALA A 138 5.94 -30.61 -11.01
C ALA A 138 4.42 -30.79 -11.17
N GLY A 139 3.71 -31.30 -10.16
CA GLY A 139 2.26 -31.52 -10.19
C GLY A 139 1.80 -32.76 -10.97
N THR A 140 2.72 -33.59 -11.46
CA THR A 140 2.46 -34.70 -12.42
C THR A 140 2.32 -36.08 -11.77
N LEU A 141 1.94 -36.14 -10.50
CA LEU A 141 1.87 -37.42 -9.77
C LEU A 141 0.79 -38.35 -10.33
N ASP A 142 -0.36 -37.78 -10.69
CA ASP A 142 -1.56 -38.49 -11.16
C ASP A 142 -1.71 -38.48 -12.70
N ASP A 143 -0.71 -37.97 -13.44
CA ASP A 143 -0.74 -37.83 -14.90
C ASP A 143 -0.28 -39.13 -15.60
N PRO A 144 -1.15 -39.77 -16.41
CA PRO A 144 -0.82 -41.01 -17.11
C PRO A 144 0.31 -40.87 -18.14
N ALA A 145 0.58 -39.67 -18.67
CA ALA A 145 1.64 -39.45 -19.66
C ALA A 145 3.04 -39.77 -19.10
N TYR A 146 3.26 -39.58 -17.81
CA TYR A 146 4.54 -39.83 -17.15
C TYR A 146 4.66 -41.24 -16.56
N ALA A 147 3.57 -42.00 -16.44
CA ALA A 147 3.56 -43.35 -15.86
C ALA A 147 4.60 -44.31 -16.51
N VAL A 148 4.91 -44.10 -17.79
CA VAL A 148 5.94 -44.81 -18.56
C VAL A 148 7.30 -44.88 -17.85
N ASN A 149 7.75 -43.81 -17.19
CA ASN A 149 9.09 -43.77 -16.58
C ASN A 149 9.16 -44.48 -15.20
N THR A 150 8.01 -44.94 -14.69
CA THR A 150 7.86 -45.65 -13.40
C THR A 150 7.33 -47.08 -13.56
N ILE A 151 7.12 -47.55 -14.79
CA ILE A 151 6.49 -48.85 -15.10
C ILE A 151 7.29 -50.09 -14.62
N GLU A 152 8.58 -49.92 -14.33
CA GLU A 152 9.46 -50.98 -13.81
C GLU A 152 9.27 -51.28 -12.31
N PHE A 153 8.52 -50.44 -11.60
CA PHE A 153 8.32 -50.51 -10.14
C PHE A 153 6.90 -50.95 -9.79
N THR A 154 6.74 -51.68 -8.68
CA THR A 154 5.42 -52.11 -8.21
C THR A 154 4.70 -51.02 -7.41
N ASP A 155 3.36 -51.03 -7.42
CA ASP A 155 2.55 -50.03 -6.69
C ASP A 155 2.88 -49.98 -5.18
N GLU A 156 3.24 -51.10 -4.57
CA GLU A 156 3.72 -51.17 -3.18
C GLU A 156 5.02 -50.38 -2.97
N GLN A 157 5.94 -50.45 -3.94
CA GLN A 157 7.19 -49.70 -3.93
C GLN A 157 6.94 -48.20 -4.17
N LEU A 158 6.07 -47.83 -5.11
CA LEU A 158 5.67 -46.43 -5.30
C LEU A 158 5.02 -45.86 -4.03
N GLY A 159 4.06 -46.58 -3.43
CA GLY A 159 3.39 -46.18 -2.20
C GLY A 159 4.36 -45.99 -1.02
N THR A 160 5.32 -46.91 -0.87
CA THR A 160 6.37 -46.83 0.16
C THR A 160 7.31 -45.64 -0.08
N ALA A 161 7.73 -45.42 -1.33
CA ALA A 161 8.55 -44.28 -1.71
C ALA A 161 7.85 -42.93 -1.48
N LEU A 162 6.57 -42.82 -1.83
CA LEU A 162 5.76 -41.63 -1.58
C LEU A 162 5.54 -41.38 -0.08
N ALA A 163 5.26 -42.42 0.70
CA ALA A 163 5.14 -42.30 2.16
C ALA A 163 6.44 -41.81 2.81
N TYR A 164 7.59 -42.31 2.35
CA TYR A 164 8.90 -41.84 2.78
C TYR A 164 9.13 -40.37 2.42
N LEU A 165 8.92 -40.00 1.15
CA LEU A 165 9.11 -38.63 0.66
C LEU A 165 8.18 -37.63 1.34
N ARG A 166 6.92 -37.98 1.61
CA ARG A 166 5.96 -37.15 2.36
C ARG A 166 6.39 -36.94 3.81
N LYS A 167 7.07 -37.92 4.42
CA LYS A 167 7.59 -37.85 5.79
C LYS A 167 8.90 -37.06 5.89
N THR A 168 9.79 -37.17 4.91
CA THR A 168 11.11 -36.51 4.93
C THR A 168 11.11 -35.12 4.31
N VAL A 169 10.38 -34.92 3.21
CA VAL A 169 10.25 -33.65 2.49
C VAL A 169 8.77 -33.31 2.32
N PRO A 170 8.14 -32.68 3.33
CA PRO A 170 6.76 -32.24 3.24
C PRO A 170 6.61 -31.14 2.18
N ILE A 171 5.67 -31.33 1.26
CA ILE A 171 5.38 -30.46 0.10
C ILE A 171 3.86 -30.42 -0.06
N GLU A 172 3.32 -29.25 -0.41
CA GLU A 172 1.90 -29.05 -0.72
C GLU A 172 1.59 -29.52 -2.16
N GLU A 173 1.55 -30.85 -2.36
CA GLU A 173 1.36 -31.51 -3.67
C GLU A 173 0.14 -30.96 -4.44
N VAL A 174 -1.00 -30.77 -3.75
CA VAL A 174 -2.25 -30.24 -4.32
C VAL A 174 -2.08 -28.80 -4.84
N ARG A 175 -1.32 -27.96 -4.13
CA ARG A 175 -1.08 -26.57 -4.57
C ARG A 175 -0.17 -26.53 -5.79
N ASN A 176 0.87 -27.35 -5.81
CA ASN A 176 1.78 -27.42 -6.96
C ASN A 176 1.06 -27.95 -8.22
N ALA A 177 0.16 -28.94 -8.08
CA ALA A 177 -0.71 -29.39 -9.16
C ALA A 177 -1.69 -28.31 -9.63
N GLY A 178 -2.27 -27.53 -8.70
CA GLY A 178 -3.13 -26.39 -9.02
C GLY A 178 -2.42 -25.31 -9.84
N LEU A 179 -1.22 -24.89 -9.43
CA LEU A 179 -0.41 -23.90 -10.16
C LEU A 179 -0.07 -24.37 -11.59
N ARG A 180 0.24 -25.66 -11.76
CA ARG A 180 0.44 -26.24 -13.09
C ARG A 180 -0.84 -26.20 -13.94
N ALA A 181 -1.98 -26.54 -13.37
CA ALA A 181 -3.26 -26.51 -14.09
C ALA A 181 -3.65 -25.07 -14.50
N GLU A 182 -3.32 -24.06 -13.69
CA GLU A 182 -3.48 -22.64 -14.01
C GLU A 182 -2.58 -22.22 -15.20
N ASP A 183 -1.30 -22.61 -15.20
CA ASP A 183 -0.36 -22.36 -16.31
C ASP A 183 -0.82 -23.04 -17.62
N GLU A 184 -1.22 -24.32 -17.56
CA GLU A 184 -1.69 -25.08 -18.72
C GLU A 184 -2.99 -24.48 -19.29
N LEU A 185 -3.92 -24.05 -18.44
CA LEU A 185 -5.14 -23.36 -18.86
C LEU A 185 -4.82 -22.01 -19.52
N MET A 186 -3.94 -21.21 -18.93
CA MET A 186 -3.50 -19.92 -19.48
C MET A 186 -2.83 -20.10 -20.85
N GLN A 187 -2.06 -21.18 -21.04
CA GLN A 187 -1.48 -21.50 -22.34
C GLN A 187 -2.55 -21.87 -23.37
N MET A 188 -3.56 -22.68 -23.00
CA MET A 188 -4.69 -23.00 -23.89
C MET A 188 -5.49 -21.74 -24.26
N GLU A 189 -5.78 -20.85 -23.31
CA GLU A 189 -6.43 -19.56 -23.57
C GLU A 189 -5.62 -18.68 -24.52
N ALA A 190 -4.30 -18.59 -24.31
CA ALA A 190 -3.40 -17.83 -25.18
C ALA A 190 -3.34 -18.41 -26.60
N ASP A 191 -3.37 -19.73 -26.76
CA ASP A 191 -3.35 -20.41 -28.06
C ASP A 191 -4.72 -20.34 -28.76
N MET A 192 -5.85 -20.41 -28.03
CA MET A 192 -7.18 -20.09 -28.56
C MET A 192 -7.24 -18.63 -29.03
N ALA A 193 -6.79 -17.68 -28.22
CA ALA A 193 -6.77 -16.26 -28.58
C ALA A 193 -5.86 -15.96 -29.79
N LYS A 194 -4.77 -16.73 -29.99
CA LYS A 194 -3.96 -16.67 -31.23
C LYS A 194 -4.72 -17.24 -32.42
N ALA A 195 -5.40 -18.38 -32.26
CA ALA A 195 -6.19 -19.00 -33.30
C ALA A 195 -7.35 -18.10 -33.74
N ASP A 196 -8.05 -17.45 -32.81
CA ASP A 196 -9.14 -16.54 -33.13
C ASP A 196 -8.63 -15.23 -33.76
N LYS A 197 -7.47 -14.71 -33.33
CA LYS A 197 -6.78 -13.61 -34.04
C LYS A 197 -6.32 -14.01 -35.45
N ALA A 198 -5.98 -15.28 -35.68
CA ALA A 198 -5.64 -15.78 -37.02
C ALA A 198 -6.90 -15.87 -37.90
N LYS A 199 -7.99 -16.46 -37.40
CA LYS A 199 -9.30 -16.51 -38.10
C LYS A 199 -9.83 -15.10 -38.41
N ALA A 200 -9.73 -14.16 -37.48
CA ALA A 200 -10.15 -12.77 -37.71
C ALA A 200 -9.34 -12.10 -38.83
N ARG A 201 -8.03 -12.37 -38.92
CA ARG A 201 -7.17 -11.89 -40.01
C ARG A 201 -7.47 -12.56 -41.35
N GLU A 202 -7.91 -13.81 -41.36
CA GLU A 202 -8.40 -14.47 -42.59
C GLU A 202 -9.76 -13.88 -43.02
N ALA A 203 -10.65 -13.54 -42.08
CA ALA A 203 -11.93 -12.90 -42.36
C ALA A 203 -11.76 -11.46 -42.92
N ASP A 204 -10.90 -10.64 -42.30
CA ASP A 204 -10.53 -9.30 -42.80
C ASP A 204 -9.87 -9.35 -44.20
N GLY A 205 -9.37 -10.51 -44.63
CA GLY A 205 -8.83 -10.73 -45.98
C GLY A 205 -9.86 -11.09 -47.05
N ALA A 206 -11.08 -11.47 -46.65
CA ALA A 206 -12.14 -11.94 -47.56
C ALA A 206 -13.23 -10.89 -47.81
N GLU A 207 -13.51 -10.01 -46.84
CA GLU A 207 -14.41 -8.87 -47.02
C GLU A 207 -13.71 -7.56 -46.67
N ALA A 208 -13.39 -6.78 -47.71
CA ALA A 208 -13.22 -5.34 -47.55
C ALA A 208 -14.60 -4.76 -47.20
N VAL A 209 -14.95 -4.79 -45.91
CA VAL A 209 -16.22 -4.27 -45.37
C VAL A 209 -16.37 -2.83 -45.84
N ALA A 210 -17.41 -2.57 -46.63
CA ALA A 210 -17.70 -1.24 -47.16
C ALA A 210 -17.75 -0.24 -46.00
N GLU A 211 -16.86 0.76 -46.03
CA GLU A 211 -16.82 1.78 -44.98
C GLU A 211 -18.16 2.51 -44.94
N PRO A 212 -18.77 2.72 -43.75
CA PRO A 212 -20.01 3.47 -43.67
C PRO A 212 -19.74 4.93 -44.05
N GLU A 213 -20.21 5.34 -45.23
CA GLU A 213 -20.17 6.73 -45.67
C GLU A 213 -20.95 7.61 -44.69
N VAL A 214 -20.22 8.30 -43.80
CA VAL A 214 -20.81 9.26 -42.86
C VAL A 214 -21.16 10.52 -43.66
N PRO A 215 -22.43 10.98 -43.66
CA PRO A 215 -22.82 12.19 -44.39
C PRO A 215 -22.04 13.40 -43.87
N TYR A 216 -21.10 13.89 -44.68
CA TYR A 216 -20.29 15.07 -44.37
C TYR A 216 -20.95 16.33 -44.96
N THR A 217 -21.23 17.29 -44.10
CA THR A 217 -21.70 18.62 -44.52
C THR A 217 -20.49 19.52 -44.74
N GLU A 218 -20.36 20.10 -45.93
CA GLU A 218 -19.25 20.98 -46.28
C GLU A 218 -19.33 22.33 -45.56
N ASP A 219 -18.18 22.84 -45.10
CA ASP A 219 -18.09 24.14 -44.45
C ASP A 219 -18.19 25.27 -45.50
N PRO A 220 -19.12 26.23 -45.38
CA PRO A 220 -19.36 27.24 -46.41
C PRO A 220 -18.23 28.28 -46.57
N VAL A 221 -17.25 28.29 -45.66
CA VAL A 221 -16.12 29.24 -45.65
C VAL A 221 -14.83 28.62 -46.21
N TYR A 222 -14.58 27.33 -45.94
CA TYR A 222 -13.33 26.65 -46.28
C TYR A 222 -13.49 25.45 -47.23
N GLY A 223 -14.73 25.06 -47.54
CA GLY A 223 -15.04 23.97 -48.48
C GLY A 223 -14.78 22.57 -47.93
N HIS A 224 -14.64 21.62 -48.84
CA HIS A 224 -14.51 20.20 -48.54
C HIS A 224 -13.12 19.82 -47.99
N SER A 225 -13.03 19.56 -46.68
CA SER A 225 -11.80 19.13 -46.01
C SER A 225 -11.76 17.62 -45.76
N THR A 226 -10.84 16.92 -46.42
CA THR A 226 -10.61 15.48 -46.25
C THR A 226 -10.22 15.11 -44.80
N PHE A 227 -9.53 16.01 -44.08
CA PHE A 227 -9.15 15.75 -42.68
C PHE A 227 -10.35 15.76 -41.73
N ASP A 228 -11.37 16.56 -42.02
CA ASP A 228 -12.57 16.66 -41.19
C ASP A 228 -13.54 15.51 -41.49
N GLN A 229 -13.57 15.01 -42.73
CA GLN A 229 -14.20 13.73 -43.07
C GLN A 229 -13.56 12.56 -42.32
N ILE A 230 -12.24 12.43 -42.35
CA ILE A 230 -11.52 11.39 -41.59
C ILE A 230 -11.84 11.49 -40.08
N ARG A 231 -11.94 12.72 -39.54
CA ARG A 231 -12.33 12.93 -38.14
C ARG A 231 -13.78 12.50 -37.87
N ALA A 232 -14.72 12.82 -38.77
CA ALA A 232 -16.12 12.42 -38.66
C ALA A 232 -16.30 10.89 -38.74
N THR A 233 -15.64 10.22 -39.70
CA THR A 233 -15.66 8.75 -39.83
C THR A 233 -15.06 8.07 -38.61
N ASN A 234 -13.96 8.58 -38.06
CA ASN A 234 -13.37 8.06 -36.82
C ASN A 234 -14.29 8.25 -35.61
N GLN A 235 -14.94 9.42 -35.47
CA GLN A 235 -15.91 9.66 -34.39
C GLN A 235 -17.15 8.77 -34.51
N ALA A 236 -17.65 8.55 -35.73
CA ALA A 236 -18.77 7.64 -35.99
C ALA A 236 -18.38 6.19 -35.67
N ARG A 237 -17.18 5.76 -36.08
CA ARG A 237 -16.64 4.43 -35.77
C ARG A 237 -16.47 4.20 -34.27
N GLN A 238 -16.04 5.22 -33.53
CA GLN A 238 -15.90 5.13 -32.08
C GLN A 238 -17.28 5.02 -31.41
N LYS A 239 -18.22 5.92 -31.72
CA LYS A 239 -19.61 5.83 -31.23
C LYS A 239 -20.28 4.49 -31.56
N ALA A 240 -20.02 3.93 -32.74
CA ALA A 240 -20.54 2.61 -33.13
C ALA A 240 -19.95 1.46 -32.32
N ARG A 241 -18.67 1.55 -31.91
CA ARG A 241 -18.03 0.60 -30.98
C ARG A 241 -18.62 0.75 -29.58
N ASP A 242 -18.69 1.99 -29.07
CA ASP A 242 -19.22 2.29 -27.74
C ASP A 242 -20.67 1.75 -27.60
N LEU A 243 -21.52 1.98 -28.61
CA LEU A 243 -22.89 1.44 -28.67
C LEU A 243 -22.96 -0.09 -28.81
N ALA A 244 -21.96 -0.73 -29.42
CA ALA A 244 -21.89 -2.19 -29.49
C ALA A 244 -21.46 -2.79 -28.16
N GLU A 245 -20.50 -2.18 -27.47
CA GLU A 245 -20.06 -2.56 -26.12
C GLU A 245 -21.15 -2.34 -25.08
N GLU A 246 -21.92 -1.25 -25.16
CA GLU A 246 -23.12 -1.04 -24.33
C GLU A 246 -24.21 -2.10 -24.57
N LYS A 247 -24.46 -2.48 -25.83
CA LYS A 247 -25.40 -3.55 -26.15
C LYS A 247 -24.92 -4.91 -25.65
N GLU A 248 -23.65 -5.25 -25.84
CA GLU A 248 -23.09 -6.51 -25.34
C GLU A 248 -23.15 -6.58 -23.81
N ARG A 249 -22.88 -5.46 -23.12
CA ARG A 249 -23.10 -5.35 -21.67
C ARG A 249 -24.55 -5.57 -21.28
N LEU A 250 -25.51 -4.92 -21.96
CA LEU A 250 -26.94 -5.08 -21.68
C LEU A 250 -27.39 -6.53 -21.93
N GLU A 251 -26.97 -7.16 -23.03
CA GLU A 251 -27.25 -8.58 -23.29
C GLU A 251 -26.62 -9.51 -22.24
N ARG A 252 -25.44 -9.17 -21.71
CA ARG A 252 -24.81 -9.92 -20.62
C ARG A 252 -25.56 -9.76 -19.31
N GLU A 253 -25.97 -8.53 -18.97
CA GLU A 253 -26.80 -8.21 -17.81
C GLU A 253 -28.18 -8.89 -17.88
N GLU A 254 -28.81 -8.96 -19.06
CA GLU A 254 -30.05 -9.70 -19.31
C GLU A 254 -29.87 -11.22 -19.20
N ARG A 255 -28.79 -11.79 -19.74
CA ARG A 255 -28.48 -13.23 -19.66
C ARG A 255 -28.15 -13.69 -18.25
N GLU A 256 -27.42 -12.88 -17.50
CA GLU A 256 -26.98 -13.23 -16.14
C GLU A 256 -28.04 -12.94 -15.08
N GLY A 257 -29.08 -12.16 -15.41
CA GLY A 257 -30.22 -11.87 -14.53
C GLY A 257 -29.86 -11.07 -13.26
N ILE A 258 -28.62 -10.62 -13.17
CA ILE A 258 -28.07 -9.83 -12.09
C ILE A 258 -28.04 -8.39 -12.58
N VAL A 259 -28.94 -7.56 -12.04
CA VAL A 259 -28.82 -6.11 -12.14
C VAL A 259 -27.55 -5.74 -11.37
N SER A 260 -26.42 -5.65 -12.08
CA SER A 260 -25.19 -5.18 -11.50
C SER A 260 -25.42 -3.73 -11.07
N GLY A 261 -25.35 -3.48 -9.76
CA GLY A 261 -25.62 -2.16 -9.22
C GLY A 261 -24.70 -1.15 -9.87
N THR A 262 -25.24 -0.01 -10.30
CA THR A 262 -24.50 1.09 -10.94
C THR A 262 -23.17 1.32 -10.24
N LEU A 263 -22.09 1.34 -11.02
CA LEU A 263 -20.71 1.38 -10.56
C LEU A 263 -20.56 2.43 -9.46
N ALA A 264 -20.44 1.95 -8.22
CA ALA A 264 -20.47 2.82 -7.04
C ALA A 264 -19.29 3.79 -7.11
N GLU A 265 -19.59 5.09 -7.18
CA GLU A 265 -18.58 6.13 -7.29
C GLU A 265 -17.58 5.99 -6.14
N MET A 266 -16.31 5.79 -6.49
CA MET A 266 -15.26 5.52 -5.51
C MET A 266 -14.83 6.83 -4.87
N ASP A 267 -15.61 7.28 -3.89
CA ASP A 267 -15.44 8.56 -3.21
C ASP A 267 -14.02 8.72 -2.64
N GLN A 268 -13.22 9.56 -3.29
CA GLN A 268 -11.80 9.75 -3.00
C GLN A 268 -11.58 10.68 -1.80
N VAL A 269 -12.01 10.26 -0.62
CA VAL A 269 -11.64 10.92 0.64
C VAL A 269 -10.61 10.08 1.41
N GLY A 270 -9.34 10.35 1.14
CA GLY A 270 -8.25 10.22 2.11
C GLY A 270 -8.07 8.88 2.83
N GLY A 271 -7.46 7.89 2.16
CA GLY A 271 -6.69 6.85 2.84
C GLY A 271 -7.38 5.50 3.10
N GLY A 272 -7.44 4.67 2.06
CA GLY A 272 -7.15 3.23 2.19
C GLY A 272 -8.10 2.36 3.03
N GLY A 273 -9.33 2.80 3.30
CA GLY A 273 -10.33 1.99 4.01
C GLY A 273 -11.68 2.02 3.32
N ARG A 274 -12.27 0.85 3.04
CA ARG A 274 -13.66 0.73 2.58
C ARG A 274 -14.58 1.37 3.62
N THR A 275 -15.07 2.57 3.36
CA THR A 275 -16.10 3.22 4.18
C THR A 275 -17.35 2.34 4.15
N ARG A 276 -17.75 1.84 5.32
CA ARG A 276 -19.01 1.10 5.45
C ARG A 276 -20.15 2.09 5.17
N ALA A 277 -21.11 1.69 4.35
CA ALA A 277 -22.31 2.49 4.09
C ALA A 277 -22.90 3.00 5.41
N ILE A 278 -23.07 4.31 5.52
CA ILE A 278 -23.42 4.99 6.76
C ILE A 278 -24.82 4.55 7.19
N THR A 279 -24.90 3.59 8.11
CA THR A 279 -26.16 2.91 8.47
C THR A 279 -27.10 3.79 9.32
N ASN A 280 -26.64 4.97 9.76
CA ASN A 280 -27.40 5.87 10.61
C ASN A 280 -27.80 7.14 9.84
N PRO A 281 -29.11 7.42 9.65
CA PRO A 281 -29.58 8.53 8.82
C PRO A 281 -29.19 9.91 9.36
N LYS A 282 -28.95 10.06 10.68
CA LYS A 282 -28.45 11.32 11.24
C LYS A 282 -26.98 11.57 10.89
N ILE A 283 -26.17 10.51 10.84
CA ILE A 283 -24.76 10.63 10.45
C ILE A 283 -24.66 10.88 8.95
N GLN A 284 -25.54 10.28 8.14
CA GLN A 284 -25.68 10.59 6.72
C GLN A 284 -26.05 12.06 6.51
N ALA A 285 -27.06 12.59 7.20
CA ALA A 285 -27.40 14.01 7.11
C ALA A 285 -26.22 14.95 7.45
N TYR A 286 -25.39 14.64 8.46
CA TYR A 286 -24.17 15.41 8.73
C TYR A 286 -23.06 15.22 7.69
N TYR A 287 -23.05 14.10 6.98
CA TYR A 287 -22.12 13.84 5.89
C TYR A 287 -22.50 14.67 4.66
N ASP A 288 -23.77 14.59 4.26
CA ASP A 288 -24.35 15.35 3.15
C ASP A 288 -24.22 16.87 3.39
N GLU A 289 -24.47 17.34 4.62
CA GLU A 289 -24.31 18.76 4.99
C GLU A 289 -22.84 19.24 5.05
N ALA A 290 -21.88 18.30 5.08
CA ALA A 290 -20.45 18.57 5.11
C ALA A 290 -19.76 18.41 3.73
N GLN A 291 -20.44 17.82 2.75
CA GLN A 291 -20.06 17.91 1.33
C GLN A 291 -20.35 19.34 0.81
N SER A 292 -19.74 19.69 -0.33
CA SER A 292 -19.95 20.99 -0.99
C SER A 292 -20.87 20.84 -2.20
N ASP A 293 -21.85 21.74 -2.33
CA ASP A 293 -22.79 21.82 -3.46
C ASP A 293 -22.14 22.16 -4.83
N LEU A 294 -20.82 22.10 -4.94
CA LEU A 294 -20.04 22.44 -6.13
C LEU A 294 -19.72 21.18 -6.94
N THR A 295 -20.48 20.94 -8.02
CA THR A 295 -20.19 19.88 -8.99
C THR A 295 -18.90 20.13 -9.78
N GLU A 296 -18.57 21.40 -10.06
CA GLU A 296 -17.37 21.79 -10.79
C GLU A 296 -16.59 22.89 -10.04
N PRO A 297 -15.24 22.91 -10.11
CA PRO A 297 -14.42 24.00 -9.58
C PRO A 297 -14.79 25.35 -10.20
N PRO A 298 -14.96 26.43 -9.41
CA PRO A 298 -15.21 27.76 -9.96
C PRO A 298 -14.09 28.19 -10.92
N PRO A 299 -14.41 28.67 -12.14
CA PRO A 299 -13.40 29.10 -13.09
C PRO A 299 -12.69 30.37 -12.58
N MET A 300 -11.46 30.20 -12.12
CA MET A 300 -10.64 31.27 -11.55
C MET A 300 -9.22 31.25 -12.14
N SER A 301 -8.60 32.42 -12.29
CA SER A 301 -7.20 32.48 -12.71
C SER A 301 -6.27 32.01 -11.59
N SER A 302 -5.14 31.38 -11.96
CA SER A 302 -4.16 30.89 -10.98
C SER A 302 -3.67 32.00 -10.03
N ALA A 303 -3.57 33.24 -10.52
CA ALA A 303 -3.25 34.41 -9.71
C ALA A 303 -4.35 34.72 -8.68
N ALA A 304 -5.63 34.74 -9.07
CA ALA A 304 -6.75 34.95 -8.16
C ALA A 304 -6.89 33.82 -7.11
N ARG A 305 -6.38 32.62 -7.44
CA ARG A 305 -6.37 31.44 -6.58
C ARG A 305 -5.26 31.48 -5.52
N ILE A 306 -4.04 31.84 -5.90
CA ILE A 306 -2.85 31.76 -5.03
C ILE A 306 -2.63 33.06 -4.25
N LEU A 307 -2.90 34.22 -4.86
CA LEU A 307 -2.53 35.52 -4.28
C LEU A 307 -3.20 35.82 -2.93
N PRO A 308 -4.51 35.55 -2.70
CA PRO A 308 -5.15 35.86 -1.42
C PRO A 308 -4.57 35.05 -0.25
N SER A 309 -4.28 33.76 -0.46
CA SER A 309 -3.62 32.91 0.55
C SER A 309 -2.17 33.31 0.76
N ALA A 310 -1.40 33.55 -0.31
CA ALA A 310 -0.01 33.97 -0.22
C ALA A 310 0.17 35.31 0.52
N VAL A 311 -0.67 36.31 0.24
CA VAL A 311 -0.63 37.62 0.92
C VAL A 311 -0.94 37.49 2.41
N VAL A 312 -1.98 36.74 2.79
CA VAL A 312 -2.32 36.53 4.21
C VAL A 312 -1.21 35.76 4.93
N VAL A 313 -0.63 34.73 4.30
CA VAL A 313 0.50 33.99 4.88
C VAL A 313 1.71 34.91 5.05
N ALA A 314 2.07 35.71 4.06
CA ALA A 314 3.18 36.66 4.16
C ALA A 314 2.96 37.71 5.27
N LEU A 315 1.74 38.24 5.42
CA LEU A 315 1.40 39.20 6.48
C LEU A 315 1.46 38.57 7.88
N VAL A 316 0.92 37.36 8.06
CA VAL A 316 0.92 36.67 9.36
C VAL A 316 2.34 36.25 9.75
N LEU A 317 3.13 35.67 8.83
CA LEU A 317 4.52 35.30 9.11
C LEU A 317 5.41 36.52 9.33
N GLY A 318 5.21 37.60 8.56
CA GLY A 318 5.90 38.88 8.79
C GLY A 318 5.59 39.50 10.15
N PHE A 319 4.33 39.43 10.60
CA PHE A 319 3.93 39.84 11.93
C PHE A 319 4.56 38.95 13.02
N MET A 320 4.56 37.63 12.85
CA MET A 320 5.19 36.72 13.81
C MET A 320 6.71 36.92 13.94
N ALA A 321 7.40 37.13 12.82
CA ALA A 321 8.82 37.47 12.82
C ALA A 321 9.11 38.86 13.45
N ALA A 322 8.22 39.83 13.28
CA ALA A 322 8.32 41.11 13.97
C ALA A 322 8.08 40.98 15.48
N VAL A 323 7.19 40.08 15.91
CA VAL A 323 6.97 39.75 17.33
C VAL A 323 8.19 39.04 17.91
N SER A 324 8.83 38.10 17.21
CA SER A 324 9.97 37.36 17.76
C SER A 324 11.17 38.25 18.07
N MET A 325 11.41 39.30 17.28
CA MET A 325 12.43 40.34 17.54
C MET A 325 12.24 41.12 18.85
N VAL A 326 11.04 41.11 19.44
CA VAL A 326 10.68 41.84 20.67
C VAL A 326 10.29 40.87 21.80
N TYR A 327 10.25 39.57 21.53
CA TYR A 327 9.73 38.57 22.46
C TYR A 327 10.77 38.10 23.47
N GLU A 328 10.50 38.31 24.76
CA GLU A 328 11.29 37.76 25.85
C GLU A 328 10.52 36.65 26.59
N GLU A 329 11.21 35.60 27.03
CA GLU A 329 10.55 34.47 27.69
C GLU A 329 10.17 34.81 29.14
N PRO A 330 8.90 34.60 29.57
CA PRO A 330 8.48 34.85 30.93
C PRO A 330 9.17 33.90 31.92
N ALA A 331 9.63 34.48 33.03
CA ALA A 331 10.32 33.76 34.10
C ALA A 331 9.53 32.55 34.64
N GLU A 332 10.26 31.50 35.04
CA GLU A 332 9.73 30.18 35.40
C GLU A 332 8.62 30.20 36.46
N ARG A 333 8.65 31.19 37.36
CA ARG A 333 7.62 31.44 38.39
C ARG A 333 6.19 31.63 37.85
N TYR A 334 6.02 31.89 36.55
CA TYR A 334 4.73 32.03 35.89
C TYR A 334 4.29 30.76 35.11
N ARG A 335 5.04 29.65 35.18
CA ARG A 335 4.65 28.38 34.55
C ARG A 335 3.47 27.75 35.31
N LEU A 336 2.44 27.35 34.56
CA LEU A 336 1.28 26.60 35.10
C LEU A 336 1.65 25.19 35.58
N ILE A 337 2.69 24.59 34.98
CA ILE A 337 3.22 23.27 35.32
C ILE A 337 4.73 23.45 35.54
N PRO A 338 5.21 23.52 36.80
CA PRO A 338 6.63 23.77 37.10
C PRO A 338 7.56 22.65 36.60
N GLU A 339 7.07 21.41 36.56
CA GLU A 339 7.84 20.20 36.22
C GLU A 339 8.19 20.07 34.73
N LEU A 340 7.63 20.89 33.85
CA LEU A 340 7.89 20.86 32.41
C LEU A 340 8.82 21.99 32.00
N SER A 341 9.84 21.69 31.19
CA SER A 341 10.63 22.73 30.53
C SER A 341 9.74 23.54 29.58
N THR A 342 10.14 24.78 29.25
CA THR A 342 9.37 25.59 28.30
C THR A 342 9.26 24.90 26.93
N SER A 343 10.33 24.25 26.47
CA SER A 343 10.38 23.45 25.24
C SER A 343 9.43 22.24 25.26
N GLN A 344 9.34 21.52 26.37
CA GLN A 344 8.37 20.43 26.54
C GLN A 344 6.94 20.97 26.57
N ALA A 345 6.69 22.09 27.26
CA ALA A 345 5.36 22.69 27.36
C ALA A 345 4.83 23.19 26.01
N THR A 346 5.67 23.78 25.16
CA THR A 346 5.28 24.26 23.82
C THR A 346 5.03 23.11 22.84
N VAL A 347 5.91 22.11 22.82
CA VAL A 347 5.74 20.91 22.01
C VAL A 347 4.49 20.14 22.46
N ALA A 348 4.28 19.96 23.77
CA ALA A 348 3.07 19.34 24.30
C ALA A 348 1.80 20.12 23.97
N ALA A 349 1.84 21.45 23.91
CA ALA A 349 0.70 22.27 23.47
C ALA A 349 0.38 22.06 21.99
N ILE A 350 1.38 21.96 21.11
CA ILE A 350 1.18 21.64 19.67
C ILE A 350 0.61 20.23 19.51
N VAL A 351 1.14 19.23 20.24
CA VAL A 351 0.63 17.85 20.23
C VAL A 351 -0.81 17.80 20.76
N GLY A 352 -1.10 18.53 21.84
CA GLY A 352 -2.45 18.65 22.41
C GLY A 352 -3.45 19.29 21.46
N LEU A 353 -3.04 20.31 20.69
CA LEU A 353 -3.89 20.95 19.68
C LEU A 353 -4.17 20.00 18.50
N ASN A 354 -3.14 19.26 18.03
CA ASN A 354 -3.32 18.22 17.02
C ASN A 354 -4.28 17.11 17.49
N LEU A 355 -4.15 16.65 18.74
CA LEU A 355 -5.04 15.66 19.33
C LEU A 355 -6.47 16.20 19.48
N LEU A 356 -6.64 17.48 19.87
CA LEU A 356 -7.95 18.13 19.97
C LEU A 356 -8.65 18.17 18.60
N VAL A 357 -7.94 18.56 17.54
CA VAL A 357 -8.48 18.57 16.17
C VAL A 357 -8.80 17.15 15.67
N TYR A 358 -7.94 16.16 15.96
CA TYR A 358 -8.22 14.75 15.69
C TYR A 358 -9.50 14.25 16.41
N MET A 359 -9.73 14.68 17.66
CA MET A 359 -10.94 14.35 18.40
C MET A 359 -12.17 15.10 17.85
N ALA A 360 -12.01 16.35 17.38
CA ALA A 360 -13.07 17.10 16.70
C ALA A 360 -13.53 16.39 15.42
N TRP A 361 -12.62 15.76 14.66
CA TRP A 361 -12.98 14.90 13.52
C TRP A 361 -13.85 13.68 13.89
N LYS A 362 -13.94 13.30 15.17
CA LYS A 362 -14.84 12.22 15.64
C LYS A 362 -16.24 12.73 16.05
N VAL A 363 -16.52 14.03 15.91
CA VAL A 363 -17.79 14.66 16.27
C VAL A 363 -18.51 15.12 14.98
N PRO A 364 -19.53 14.38 14.49
CA PRO A 364 -20.16 14.67 13.19
C PRO A 364 -20.71 16.10 13.02
N PRO A 365 -21.31 16.74 14.04
CA PRO A 365 -21.73 18.15 13.95
C PRO A 365 -20.63 19.17 13.63
N LEU A 366 -19.34 18.81 13.73
CA LEU A 366 -18.20 19.69 13.42
C LEU A 366 -17.64 19.48 12.00
N TRP A 367 -18.05 18.42 11.29
CA TRP A 367 -17.49 18.07 9.98
C TRP A 367 -17.63 19.18 8.95
N LYS A 368 -18.74 19.92 8.95
CA LYS A 368 -18.95 21.08 8.06
C LYS A 368 -17.91 22.18 8.27
N GLN A 369 -17.58 22.51 9.51
CA GLN A 369 -16.58 23.51 9.87
C GLN A 369 -15.15 23.00 9.64
N LEU A 370 -14.91 21.72 9.91
CA LEU A 370 -13.61 21.07 9.68
C LEU A 370 -13.30 20.93 8.19
N ASN A 371 -14.25 20.50 7.34
CA ASN A 371 -14.09 20.52 5.89
C ASN A 371 -13.91 21.95 5.35
N LYS A 372 -14.56 22.96 5.97
CA LYS A 372 -14.47 24.36 5.54
C LYS A 372 -13.11 25.02 5.82
N TYR A 373 -12.44 24.67 6.92
CA TYR A 373 -11.22 25.36 7.40
C TYR A 373 -10.02 24.44 7.66
N PHE A 374 -10.23 23.17 8.00
CA PHE A 374 -9.17 22.19 8.32
C PHE A 374 -8.89 21.22 7.16
N ILE A 375 -9.32 21.56 5.94
CA ILE A 375 -8.90 20.94 4.68
C ILE A 375 -8.54 22.08 3.70
N VAL A 376 -7.45 21.94 2.94
CA VAL A 376 -7.14 22.80 1.79
C VAL A 376 -7.80 22.18 0.56
N SER A 377 -8.75 22.89 -0.04
CA SER A 377 -9.26 22.56 -1.38
C SER A 377 -8.44 23.29 -2.44
N VAL A 378 -7.96 22.55 -3.43
CA VAL A 378 -7.38 23.08 -4.67
C VAL A 378 -8.37 24.01 -5.36
N ALA A 379 -9.64 23.63 -5.48
CA ALA A 379 -10.67 24.40 -6.18
C ALA A 379 -11.03 25.73 -5.49
N THR A 380 -11.00 25.79 -4.15
CA THR A 380 -11.40 27.00 -3.38
C THR A 380 -10.46 27.22 -2.18
N PRO A 381 -9.21 27.65 -2.39
CA PRO A 381 -8.25 27.83 -1.31
C PRO A 381 -8.68 28.97 -0.38
N ARG A 382 -8.87 28.66 0.90
CA ARG A 382 -9.17 29.67 1.93
C ARG A 382 -7.87 30.10 2.62
N PRO A 383 -7.57 31.40 2.76
CA PRO A 383 -6.33 31.85 3.39
C PRO A 383 -6.11 31.30 4.81
N LEU A 384 -7.18 31.19 5.61
CA LEU A 384 -7.11 30.62 6.97
C LEU A 384 -6.72 29.13 6.95
N SER A 385 -7.14 28.37 5.93
CA SER A 385 -6.88 26.92 5.85
C SER A 385 -5.39 26.58 5.74
N MET A 386 -4.55 27.51 5.27
CA MET A 386 -3.08 27.34 5.20
C MET A 386 -2.44 27.16 6.59
N PHE A 387 -3.10 27.62 7.65
CA PHE A 387 -2.62 27.48 9.03
C PHE A 387 -3.33 26.36 9.78
N THR A 388 -4.66 26.25 9.64
CA THR A 388 -5.45 25.25 10.37
C THR A 388 -5.25 23.82 9.86
N THR A 389 -4.90 23.61 8.58
CA THR A 389 -4.57 22.26 8.07
C THR A 389 -3.31 21.65 8.69
N ILE A 390 -2.37 22.46 9.20
CA ILE A 390 -1.16 21.99 9.89
C ILE A 390 -1.52 21.08 11.09
N PHE A 391 -2.69 21.31 11.71
CA PHE A 391 -3.19 20.57 12.86
C PHE A 391 -4.17 19.44 12.49
N SER A 392 -4.53 19.29 11.20
CA SER A 392 -5.63 18.45 10.77
C SER A 392 -5.18 17.03 10.44
N HIS A 393 -5.47 16.10 11.36
CA HIS A 393 -5.19 14.68 11.19
C HIS A 393 -6.49 13.88 11.27
N GLN A 394 -6.80 13.06 10.26
CA GLN A 394 -8.02 12.23 10.21
C GLN A 394 -7.79 10.80 10.73
N SER A 395 -6.60 10.22 10.47
CA SER A 395 -6.21 8.88 10.92
C SER A 395 -5.21 8.94 12.09
N LEU A 396 -5.31 7.94 12.99
CA LEU A 396 -4.44 7.84 14.16
C LEU A 396 -2.98 7.52 13.77
N SER A 397 -2.77 6.72 12.71
CA SER A 397 -1.43 6.39 12.23
C SER A 397 -0.71 7.62 11.69
N HIS A 398 -1.37 8.46 10.87
CA HIS A 398 -0.78 9.70 10.39
C HIS A 398 -0.45 10.65 11.55
N LEU A 399 -1.37 10.79 12.52
CA LEU A 399 -1.13 11.60 13.72
C LEU A 399 0.12 11.12 14.49
N VAL A 400 0.21 9.82 14.83
CA VAL A 400 1.36 9.29 15.58
C VAL A 400 2.67 9.46 14.81
N THR A 401 2.68 9.18 13.50
CA THR A 401 3.88 9.33 12.66
C THR A 401 4.32 10.80 12.51
N ASN A 402 3.40 11.77 12.54
CA ASN A 402 3.73 13.20 12.51
C ASN A 402 4.20 13.72 13.88
N MET A 403 3.56 13.28 14.97
CA MET A 403 3.91 13.73 16.34
C MET A 403 5.24 13.14 16.82
N LEU A 404 5.65 11.94 16.38
CA LEU A 404 6.88 11.29 16.86
C LEU A 404 8.16 12.12 16.57
N PRO A 405 8.44 12.60 15.34
CA PRO A 405 9.56 13.51 15.09
C PRO A 405 9.46 14.80 15.89
N LEU A 406 8.25 15.36 16.03
CA LEU A 406 8.03 16.61 16.75
C LEU A 406 8.34 16.48 18.26
N VAL A 407 7.96 15.36 18.89
CA VAL A 407 8.25 15.11 20.32
C VAL A 407 9.72 14.80 20.56
N VAL A 408 10.41 14.15 19.62
CA VAL A 408 11.83 13.77 19.77
C VAL A 408 12.78 14.93 19.44
N LEU A 409 12.52 15.68 18.37
CA LEU A 409 13.42 16.74 17.86
C LEU A 409 12.96 18.16 18.25
N GLY A 410 11.65 18.36 18.43
CA GLY A 410 11.07 19.68 18.73
C GLY A 410 11.64 20.32 19.99
N PRO A 411 11.79 19.62 21.13
CA PRO A 411 12.34 20.22 22.34
C PRO A 411 13.77 20.72 22.15
N ALA A 412 14.63 19.94 21.50
CA ALA A 412 16.02 20.31 21.22
C ALA A 412 16.11 21.54 20.30
N LEU A 413 15.31 21.56 19.22
CA LEU A 413 15.27 22.71 18.31
C LEU A 413 14.70 23.97 18.99
N HIS A 414 13.72 23.82 19.87
CA HIS A 414 13.18 24.91 20.68
C HIS A 414 14.23 25.44 21.68
N ASP A 415 15.03 24.58 22.30
CA ASP A 415 16.08 25.02 23.25
C ASP A 415 17.22 25.79 22.54
N GLU A 416 17.46 25.53 21.25
CA GLU A 416 18.42 26.30 20.43
C GLU A 416 17.86 27.63 19.90
N MET A 417 16.59 27.67 19.46
CA MET A 417 15.98 28.84 18.81
C MET A 417 15.20 29.76 19.77
N GLY A 418 14.74 29.24 20.91
CA GLY A 418 13.76 29.92 21.76
C GLY A 418 12.31 29.82 21.22
N ARG A 419 11.36 30.13 22.10
CA ARG A 419 9.93 29.83 21.88
C ARG A 419 9.30 30.51 20.66
N CYS A 420 9.55 31.80 20.46
CA CYS A 420 8.85 32.57 19.43
C CYS A 420 9.36 32.23 18.02
N ASP A 421 10.68 32.07 17.86
CA ASP A 421 11.27 31.66 16.59
C ASP A 421 10.93 30.21 16.23
N PHE A 422 10.89 29.30 17.21
CA PHE A 422 10.41 27.92 17.00
C PHE A 422 8.96 27.88 16.50
N LEU A 423 8.04 28.63 17.12
CA LEU A 423 6.63 28.70 16.70
C LEU A 423 6.48 29.36 15.33
N THR A 424 7.28 30.40 15.04
CA THR A 424 7.28 31.08 13.75
C THR A 424 7.78 30.14 12.65
N LEU A 425 8.86 29.39 12.89
CA LEU A 425 9.38 28.38 11.96
C LEU A 425 8.36 27.26 11.73
N PHE A 426 7.74 26.73 12.78
CA PHE A 426 6.72 25.67 12.68
C PHE A 426 5.54 26.09 11.78
N LEU A 427 4.98 27.29 12.01
CA LEU A 427 3.88 27.81 11.20
C LEU A 427 4.33 28.24 9.80
N ALA A 428 5.55 28.75 9.64
CA ALA A 428 6.12 29.08 8.33
C ALA A 428 6.28 27.84 7.45
N CYS A 429 6.92 26.78 7.95
CA CYS A 429 7.09 25.53 7.19
C CYS A 429 5.74 24.96 6.76
N GLY A 430 4.78 24.81 7.68
CA GLY A 430 3.47 24.27 7.34
C GLY A 430 2.69 25.14 6.35
N SER A 431 2.55 26.44 6.60
CA SER A 431 1.75 27.31 5.73
C SER A 431 2.37 27.53 4.34
N LEU A 432 3.70 27.62 4.25
CA LEU A 432 4.38 27.72 2.96
C LEU A 432 4.27 26.42 2.15
N SER A 433 4.31 25.25 2.80
CA SER A 433 4.05 23.97 2.12
C SER A 433 2.64 23.90 1.53
N PHE A 434 1.62 24.36 2.26
CA PHE A 434 0.24 24.41 1.73
C PHE A 434 0.05 25.45 0.62
N VAL A 435 0.67 26.64 0.73
CA VAL A 435 0.66 27.64 -0.37
C VAL A 435 1.35 27.08 -1.62
N GLY A 436 2.49 26.38 -1.47
CA GLY A 436 3.16 25.68 -2.56
C GLY A 436 2.27 24.61 -3.21
N SER A 437 1.60 23.79 -2.40
CA SER A 437 0.66 22.76 -2.87
C SER A 437 -0.61 23.30 -3.56
N VAL A 438 -0.92 24.60 -3.41
CA VAL A 438 -2.01 25.27 -4.15
C VAL A 438 -1.50 25.90 -5.45
N ALA A 439 -0.18 26.11 -5.58
CA ALA A 439 0.45 26.69 -6.76
C ALA A 439 0.83 25.66 -7.84
N THR A 440 1.03 24.40 -7.44
CA THR A 440 1.15 23.21 -8.31
C THR A 440 -0.21 22.61 -8.63
#